data_AF-A0AAU2CPS9-F1
#
_entry.id   AF-A0AAU2CPS9-F1
#
_cell.length_a   1.000
_cell.length_b   1.000
_cell.length_c   1.000
_cell.angle_alpha   90.00
_cell.angle_beta   90.00
_cell.angle_gamma   90.00
#
_symmetry.space_group_name_H-M   'P 1'
#
loop_
_entity.id
_entity.type
_entity.pdbx_description
1 polymer ?
#
loop_
_entity_poly.entity_id
_entity_poly.type
_entity_poly.pdbx_seq_one_letter_code
_entity_poly.pdbx_strand_id
1 'polypeptide(L)'
;MHSTQTRLRHGALAASAAVLALLAAGCSKASAGAQAGGCRADAHWPEREQTAWLRTAVTFRDTADGDKASYEKASVVIGAQPTGDVRPLCRPLAVQVEFWTLTATAAGSEMSFVMRYQLSTDGSRTRTVGFPVGLPTVRDVTCTRVLVAAYPGPPLTDGEQPRTTRDPAATGDTGVRFGTERIGAYRLLPARGPAQCDADRSTPSPSPTGTTGWNIYHP
;
A
#
# COMPACT_ATOMS: atom_id res chain seq x y z
N MET A 1 8.34 -29.28 -90.90
CA MET A 1 8.46 -27.81 -90.79
C MET A 1 8.26 -27.41 -89.33
N HIS A 2 9.27 -26.75 -88.77
CA HIS A 2 9.37 -25.93 -87.55
C HIS A 2 8.71 -26.33 -86.20
N SER A 3 9.60 -26.79 -85.30
CA SER A 3 9.88 -26.34 -83.92
C SER A 3 9.08 -25.15 -83.34
N THR A 4 8.56 -25.29 -82.11
CA THR A 4 9.06 -24.51 -80.94
C THR A 4 8.58 -25.11 -79.60
N GLN A 5 9.50 -25.20 -78.65
CA GLN A 5 9.28 -25.54 -77.24
C GLN A 5 8.64 -24.38 -76.47
N THR A 6 7.91 -24.70 -75.39
CA THR A 6 8.09 -24.00 -74.10
C THR A 6 7.77 -24.92 -72.93
N ARG A 7 8.82 -25.21 -72.14
CA ARG A 7 8.75 -25.75 -70.77
C ARG A 7 8.24 -24.67 -69.81
N LEU A 8 7.94 -25.10 -68.58
CA LEU A 8 7.96 -24.42 -67.26
C LEU A 8 6.59 -24.56 -66.58
N ARG A 9 6.42 -24.99 -65.32
CA ARG A 9 7.31 -25.46 -64.26
C ARG A 9 6.41 -26.16 -63.24
N HIS A 10 6.68 -27.44 -62.98
CA HIS A 10 6.37 -28.05 -61.69
C HIS A 10 7.35 -27.47 -60.66
N GLY A 11 6.86 -26.99 -59.51
CA GLY A 11 7.74 -26.65 -58.39
C GLY A 11 7.23 -25.50 -57.54
N ALA A 12 6.23 -25.75 -56.69
CA ALA A 12 5.95 -24.90 -55.52
C ALA A 12 5.12 -25.65 -54.47
N LEU A 13 5.53 -26.88 -54.10
CA LEU A 13 4.92 -27.61 -52.98
C LEU A 13 6.02 -28.30 -52.16
N ALA A 14 6.91 -27.53 -51.54
CA ALA A 14 7.85 -28.06 -50.53
C ALA A 14 8.50 -26.97 -49.64
N ALA A 15 7.81 -25.86 -49.35
CA ALA A 15 8.40 -24.80 -48.50
C ALA A 15 7.51 -24.32 -47.34
N SER A 16 6.38 -24.97 -47.07
CA SER A 16 5.43 -24.51 -46.03
C SER A 16 5.39 -25.39 -44.78
N ALA A 17 6.07 -26.54 -44.76
CA ALA A 17 6.06 -27.44 -43.59
C ALA A 17 7.17 -27.13 -42.57
N ALA A 18 8.31 -26.56 -42.99
CA ALA A 18 9.45 -26.33 -42.11
C ALA A 18 9.25 -25.12 -41.16
N VAL A 19 8.48 -24.11 -41.57
CA VAL A 19 8.26 -22.89 -40.76
C VAL A 19 7.32 -23.15 -39.57
N LEU A 20 6.33 -24.03 -39.74
CA LEU A 20 5.41 -24.42 -38.65
C LEU A 20 6.08 -25.30 -37.58
N ALA A 21 7.05 -26.15 -37.96
CA ALA A 21 7.79 -26.96 -37.00
C ALA A 21 8.76 -26.11 -36.14
N LEU A 22 9.37 -25.06 -36.72
CA LEU A 22 10.25 -24.14 -36.00
C LEU A 22 9.49 -23.19 -35.06
N LEU A 23 8.25 -22.83 -35.38
CA LEU A 23 7.38 -22.05 -34.49
C LEU A 23 6.88 -22.87 -33.29
N ALA A 24 6.57 -24.16 -33.46
CA ALA A 24 6.14 -25.03 -32.36
C ALA A 24 7.31 -25.41 -31.40
N ALA A 25 8.52 -25.60 -31.93
CA ALA A 25 9.71 -25.87 -31.12
C ALA A 25 10.21 -24.62 -30.36
N GLY A 26 10.00 -23.42 -30.91
CA GLY A 26 10.36 -22.15 -30.27
C GLY A 26 9.47 -21.77 -29.08
N CYS A 27 8.15 -22.04 -29.15
CA CYS A 27 7.23 -21.78 -28.04
C CYS A 27 7.40 -22.77 -26.87
N SER A 28 7.92 -23.97 -27.13
CA SER A 28 8.15 -24.98 -26.11
C SER A 28 9.36 -24.64 -25.22
N LYS A 29 10.34 -23.88 -25.73
CA LYS A 29 11.53 -23.45 -24.97
C LYS A 29 11.37 -22.11 -24.24
N ALA A 30 10.47 -21.23 -24.69
CA ALA A 30 10.11 -20.02 -23.93
C ALA A 30 9.40 -20.35 -22.60
N SER A 31 8.77 -21.53 -22.53
CA SER A 31 8.06 -22.01 -21.33
C SER A 31 8.97 -22.79 -20.37
N ALA A 32 10.11 -23.30 -20.84
CA ALA A 32 11.07 -24.04 -20.03
C ALA A 32 11.94 -23.14 -19.13
N GLY A 33 11.88 -21.82 -19.32
CA GLY A 33 12.52 -20.82 -18.47
C GLY A 33 11.57 -20.14 -17.47
N ALA A 34 10.26 -20.46 -17.49
CA ALA A 34 9.37 -20.04 -16.42
C ALA A 34 9.68 -20.91 -15.19
N GLN A 35 10.48 -20.36 -14.29
CA GLN A 35 10.86 -20.94 -13.00
C GLN A 35 9.77 -21.89 -12.47
N ALA A 36 10.18 -23.09 -12.07
CA ALA A 36 9.43 -24.02 -11.24
C ALA A 36 9.16 -23.45 -9.83
N GLY A 37 8.62 -22.23 -9.75
CA GLY A 37 8.21 -21.56 -8.53
C GLY A 37 6.70 -21.62 -8.44
N GLY A 38 6.15 -22.81 -8.17
CA GLY A 38 4.74 -22.90 -7.81
C GLY A 38 4.42 -21.93 -6.67
N CYS A 39 3.18 -21.46 -6.58
CA CYS A 39 2.80 -20.56 -5.50
C CYS A 39 3.12 -21.18 -4.13
N ARG A 40 3.50 -20.33 -3.18
CA ARG A 40 3.69 -20.76 -1.80
C ARG A 40 2.32 -21.01 -1.20
N ALA A 41 2.13 -22.23 -0.68
CA ALA A 41 0.93 -22.55 0.08
C ALA A 41 0.80 -21.53 1.22
N ASP A 42 -0.34 -20.87 1.26
CA ASP A 42 -0.66 -19.83 2.22
C ASP A 42 -1.06 -20.40 3.58
N ALA A 43 -1.32 -21.72 3.66
CA ALA A 43 -1.70 -22.50 4.84
C ALA A 43 -2.31 -21.64 5.95
N HIS A 44 -3.37 -20.88 5.62
CA HIS A 44 -4.02 -19.89 6.49
C HIS A 44 -3.04 -19.19 7.43
N TRP A 45 -2.15 -18.35 6.88
CA TRP A 45 -1.33 -17.43 7.67
C TRP A 45 -2.15 -16.92 8.85
N PRO A 46 -1.78 -17.22 10.10
CA PRO A 46 -2.52 -16.72 11.23
C PRO A 46 -2.52 -15.19 11.16
N GLU A 47 -3.59 -14.57 11.65
CA GLU A 47 -3.78 -13.12 11.61
C GLU A 47 -2.55 -12.33 12.10
N ARG A 48 -1.88 -12.86 13.13
CA ARG A 48 -0.64 -12.30 13.68
C ARG A 48 0.50 -12.25 12.66
N GLU A 49 0.67 -13.28 11.83
CA GLU A 49 1.68 -13.31 10.77
C GLU A 49 1.34 -12.35 9.64
N GLN A 50 0.07 -12.27 9.24
CA GLN A 50 -0.39 -11.31 8.22
C GLN A 50 -0.12 -9.88 8.68
N THR A 51 -0.41 -9.59 9.95
CA THR A 51 -0.16 -8.30 10.59
C THR A 51 1.34 -7.99 10.69
N ALA A 52 2.14 -8.97 11.12
CA ALA A 52 3.60 -8.82 11.22
C ALA A 52 4.25 -8.57 9.85
N TRP A 53 3.76 -9.23 8.79
CA TRP A 53 4.17 -8.94 7.44
C TRP A 53 3.84 -7.50 7.04
N LEU A 54 2.61 -7.03 7.26
CA LEU A 54 2.21 -5.65 6.94
C LEU A 54 3.03 -4.60 7.68
N ARG A 55 3.45 -4.84 8.94
CA ARG A 55 4.33 -3.93 9.70
C ARG A 55 5.62 -3.58 8.96
N THR A 56 6.16 -4.54 8.20
CA THR A 56 7.42 -4.37 7.46
C THR A 56 7.19 -4.05 5.99
N ALA A 57 6.05 -4.45 5.43
CA ALA A 57 5.74 -4.23 4.02
C ALA A 57 5.14 -2.84 3.75
N VAL A 58 4.50 -2.19 4.73
CA VAL A 58 3.84 -0.90 4.53
C VAL A 58 4.83 0.26 4.69
N THR A 59 4.78 1.20 3.74
CA THR A 59 5.50 2.47 3.80
C THR A 59 4.57 3.61 3.44
N PHE A 60 4.61 4.69 4.23
CA PHE A 60 3.90 5.94 3.93
C PHE A 60 4.82 6.90 3.18
N ARG A 61 4.44 7.33 1.97
CA ARG A 61 5.22 8.24 1.12
C ARG A 61 4.58 9.61 1.01
N ASP A 62 5.43 10.64 0.88
CA ASP A 62 5.02 12.05 0.73
C ASP A 62 4.08 12.54 1.85
N THR A 63 4.24 11.96 3.03
CA THR A 63 3.51 12.26 4.27
C THR A 63 4.32 13.10 5.26
N ALA A 64 5.43 13.70 4.80
CA ALA A 64 6.35 14.44 5.65
C ALA A 64 5.73 15.70 6.28
N ASP A 65 6.23 16.03 7.46
CA ASP A 65 5.88 17.23 8.21
C ASP A 65 6.54 18.43 7.53
N GLY A 66 5.76 19.49 7.28
CA GLY A 66 6.27 20.69 6.62
C GLY A 66 5.17 21.59 6.08
N ASP A 67 5.47 22.90 6.08
CA ASP A 67 4.55 23.99 5.74
C ASP A 67 4.13 24.03 4.26
N LYS A 68 4.70 23.13 3.45
CA LYS A 68 4.33 22.91 2.06
C LYS A 68 3.99 21.45 1.85
N ALA A 69 2.73 21.04 1.98
CA ALA A 69 2.27 19.83 1.30
C ALA A 69 0.74 19.66 1.40
N SER A 70 0.09 19.70 0.23
CA SER A 70 -1.13 18.94 -0.02
C SER A 70 -0.83 17.43 0.07
N TYR A 71 -1.83 16.62 0.43
CA TYR A 71 -1.73 15.15 0.39
C TYR A 71 -1.90 14.56 -1.01
N GLU A 72 -1.99 15.38 -2.07
CA GLU A 72 -2.17 14.93 -3.46
C GLU A 72 -1.16 13.87 -3.93
N LYS A 73 0.08 13.94 -3.44
CA LYS A 73 1.13 12.94 -3.77
C LYS A 73 1.30 11.88 -2.69
N ALA A 74 0.61 12.02 -1.56
CA ALA A 74 0.72 11.10 -0.45
C ALA A 74 0.15 9.73 -0.84
N SER A 75 0.83 8.68 -0.39
CA SER A 75 0.42 7.31 -0.69
C SER A 75 0.81 6.32 0.39
N VAL A 76 0.02 5.25 0.47
CA VAL A 76 0.36 4.03 1.19
C VAL A 76 0.91 3.04 0.19
N VAL A 77 2.14 2.60 0.39
CA VAL A 77 2.80 1.59 -0.44
C VAL A 77 2.87 0.29 0.34
N ILE A 78 2.33 -0.79 -0.22
CA ILE A 78 2.47 -2.14 0.29
C ILE A 78 3.51 -2.82 -0.59
N GLY A 79 4.70 -3.02 -0.04
CA GLY A 79 5.83 -3.65 -0.71
C GLY A 79 5.57 -5.09 -1.11
N ALA A 80 6.28 -5.54 -2.14
CA ALA A 80 6.48 -6.96 -2.35
C ALA A 80 7.23 -7.55 -1.13
N GLN A 81 7.05 -8.84 -0.88
CA GLN A 81 7.63 -9.48 0.30
C GLN A 81 9.17 -9.42 0.23
N PRO A 82 9.85 -8.74 1.17
CA PRO A 82 11.27 -8.43 1.02
C PRO A 82 12.20 -9.57 1.44
N THR A 83 11.72 -10.56 2.19
CA THR A 83 12.55 -11.63 2.77
C THR A 83 11.83 -12.99 2.82
N GLY A 84 12.59 -14.06 2.61
CA GLY A 84 12.11 -15.44 2.67
C GLY A 84 11.77 -16.05 1.31
N ASP A 85 10.80 -16.96 1.28
CA ASP A 85 10.27 -17.55 0.05
C ASP A 85 9.49 -16.48 -0.74
N VAL A 86 10.14 -15.96 -1.78
CA VAL A 86 9.63 -14.87 -2.66
C VAL A 86 8.53 -15.32 -3.62
N ARG A 87 8.13 -16.60 -3.59
CA ARG A 87 7.04 -17.10 -4.42
C ARG A 87 5.72 -16.45 -4.01
N PRO A 88 4.84 -16.13 -4.98
CA PRO A 88 3.52 -15.56 -4.69
C PRO A 88 2.71 -16.48 -3.78
N LEU A 89 1.86 -15.90 -2.94
CA LEU A 89 0.87 -16.65 -2.18
C LEU A 89 -0.14 -17.33 -3.12
N CYS A 90 -0.45 -18.61 -2.87
CA CYS A 90 -1.51 -19.31 -3.63
C CYS A 90 -2.88 -18.66 -3.44
N ARG A 91 -3.13 -18.08 -2.28
CA ARG A 91 -4.31 -17.25 -2.01
C ARG A 91 -3.85 -15.84 -1.65
N PRO A 92 -4.22 -14.83 -2.44
CA PRO A 92 -3.91 -13.45 -2.12
C PRO A 92 -4.48 -13.02 -0.77
N LEU A 93 -3.68 -12.26 -0.02
CA LEU A 93 -4.09 -11.62 1.21
C LEU A 93 -4.99 -10.41 0.91
N ALA A 94 -6.14 -10.35 1.57
CA ALA A 94 -6.96 -9.14 1.60
C ALA A 94 -6.34 -8.12 2.56
N VAL A 95 -6.10 -6.91 2.08
CA VAL A 95 -5.57 -5.79 2.88
C VAL A 95 -6.52 -4.62 2.77
N GLN A 96 -6.93 -4.06 3.89
CA GLN A 96 -7.67 -2.82 3.97
C GLN A 96 -6.70 -1.67 4.17
N VAL A 97 -6.94 -0.56 3.48
CA VAL A 97 -6.32 0.73 3.75
C VAL A 97 -7.44 1.73 4.02
N GLU A 98 -7.49 2.23 5.24
CA GLU A 98 -8.58 3.09 5.71
C GLU A 98 -8.06 4.45 6.16
N PHE A 99 -8.90 5.46 5.95
CA PHE A 99 -8.63 6.85 6.21
C PHE A 99 -9.71 7.45 7.11
N TRP A 100 -9.29 8.21 8.11
CA TRP A 100 -10.16 8.98 8.99
C TRP A 100 -9.65 10.41 9.14
N THR A 101 -10.56 11.34 9.41
CA THR A 101 -10.24 12.67 9.90
C THR A 101 -10.43 12.73 11.40
N LEU A 102 -9.50 13.37 12.08
CA LEU A 102 -9.58 13.71 13.49
C LEU A 102 -9.67 15.23 13.63
N THR A 103 -10.84 15.76 13.93
CA THR A 103 -11.10 17.20 14.02
C THR A 103 -11.21 17.64 15.48
N ALA A 104 -10.49 18.69 15.85
CA ALA A 104 -10.67 19.35 17.13
C ALA A 104 -11.98 20.13 17.15
N THR A 105 -12.75 19.98 18.22
CA THR A 105 -14.03 20.64 18.47
C THR A 105 -14.04 21.22 19.88
N ALA A 106 -15.01 22.08 20.21
CA ALA A 106 -15.17 22.61 21.57
C ALA A 106 -15.42 21.52 22.63
N ALA A 107 -15.95 20.36 22.23
CA ALA A 107 -16.26 19.24 23.12
C ALA A 107 -15.11 18.19 23.22
N GLY A 108 -14.00 18.40 22.50
CA GLY A 108 -12.92 17.43 22.38
C GLY A 108 -12.61 17.10 20.91
N SER A 109 -12.21 15.86 20.63
CA SER A 109 -11.89 15.46 19.25
C SER A 109 -12.96 14.54 18.66
N GLU A 110 -13.34 14.81 17.42
CA GLU A 110 -14.25 13.99 16.64
C GLU A 110 -13.49 13.20 15.57
N MET A 111 -13.68 11.89 15.55
CA MET A 111 -13.13 11.02 14.50
C MET A 111 -14.22 10.71 13.48
N SER A 112 -13.93 10.91 12.19
CA SER A 112 -14.86 10.62 11.10
C SER A 112 -14.20 9.75 10.04
N PHE A 113 -14.91 8.71 9.58
CA PHE A 113 -14.46 7.89 8.47
C PHE A 113 -14.49 8.68 7.15
N VAL A 114 -13.43 8.56 6.35
CA VAL A 114 -13.32 9.20 5.04
C VAL A 114 -13.52 8.19 3.93
N MET A 115 -12.63 7.20 3.86
CA MET A 115 -12.65 6.20 2.79
C MET A 115 -11.88 4.94 3.17
N ARG A 116 -12.23 3.85 2.50
CA ARG A 116 -11.58 2.54 2.58
C ARG A 116 -11.24 2.05 1.18
N TYR A 117 -10.06 1.48 1.05
CA TYR A 117 -9.67 0.66 -0.09
C TYR A 117 -9.45 -0.76 0.35
N GLN A 118 -10.05 -1.71 -0.36
CA GLN A 118 -9.72 -3.11 -0.24
C GLN A 118 -8.78 -3.51 -1.37
N LEU A 119 -7.66 -4.11 -1.01
CA LEU A 119 -6.66 -4.61 -1.93
C LEU A 119 -6.52 -6.12 -1.78
N SER A 120 -6.05 -6.74 -2.84
CA SER A 120 -5.65 -8.15 -2.87
C SER A 120 -4.19 -8.23 -3.29
N THR A 121 -3.35 -8.84 -2.46
CA THR A 121 -1.91 -8.96 -2.70
C THR A 121 -1.41 -10.37 -2.46
N ASP A 122 -0.69 -10.92 -3.43
CA ASP A 122 0.00 -12.20 -3.33
C ASP A 122 1.47 -12.03 -2.90
N GLY A 123 1.88 -10.80 -2.56
CA GLY A 123 3.25 -10.46 -2.18
C GLY A 123 4.24 -10.35 -3.34
N SER A 124 3.84 -10.64 -4.59
CA SER A 124 4.74 -10.65 -5.76
C SER A 124 4.99 -9.26 -6.36
N ARG A 125 4.08 -8.31 -6.13
CA ARG A 125 4.13 -6.97 -6.70
C ARG A 125 3.79 -5.94 -5.64
N THR A 126 4.50 -4.81 -5.69
CA THR A 126 4.14 -3.63 -4.92
C THR A 126 2.75 -3.12 -5.30
N ARG A 127 1.96 -2.73 -4.30
CA ARG A 127 0.68 -2.03 -4.47
C ARG A 127 0.78 -0.64 -3.88
N THR A 128 0.13 0.32 -4.52
CA THR A 128 0.12 1.72 -4.07
C THR A 128 -1.31 2.22 -4.03
N VAL A 129 -1.67 2.82 -2.90
CA VAL A 129 -2.95 3.51 -2.69
C VAL A 129 -2.66 4.99 -2.51
N GLY A 130 -3.17 5.80 -3.43
CA GLY A 130 -3.19 7.24 -3.27
C GLY A 130 -4.14 7.66 -2.17
N PHE A 131 -3.82 8.76 -1.52
CA PHE A 131 -4.70 9.35 -0.52
C PHE A 131 -6.02 9.83 -1.16
N PRO A 132 -7.15 9.78 -0.42
CA PRO A 132 -8.42 10.35 -0.88
C PRO A 132 -8.26 11.78 -1.39
N VAL A 133 -8.97 12.10 -2.47
CA VAL A 133 -9.27 13.50 -2.78
C VAL A 133 -10.17 14.08 -1.69
N GLY A 134 -10.01 15.36 -1.37
CA GLY A 134 -10.82 16.03 -0.35
C GLY A 134 -10.35 15.86 1.09
N LEU A 135 -9.16 15.28 1.32
CA LEU A 135 -8.51 15.40 2.63
C LEU A 135 -8.10 16.86 2.91
N PRO A 136 -8.08 17.26 4.19
CA PRO A 136 -7.68 18.61 4.58
C PRO A 136 -6.33 19.01 4.01
N THR A 137 -6.31 20.19 3.41
CA THR A 137 -5.17 20.87 2.82
C THR A 137 -4.76 22.05 3.69
N VAL A 138 -3.60 22.65 3.39
CA VAL A 138 -3.10 23.85 4.13
C VAL A 138 -4.09 25.02 4.08
N ARG A 139 -5.04 25.03 3.13
CA ARG A 139 -6.05 26.08 3.02
C ARG A 139 -7.23 25.88 3.95
N ASP A 140 -7.41 24.67 4.46
CA ASP A 140 -8.49 24.34 5.37
C ASP A 140 -8.09 24.83 6.75
N VAL A 141 -8.71 25.91 7.23
CA VAL A 141 -8.43 26.57 8.54
C VAL A 141 -8.88 25.71 9.73
N THR A 142 -9.05 24.40 9.52
CA THR A 142 -9.58 23.47 10.51
C THR A 142 -8.46 22.72 11.20
N CYS A 143 -8.58 22.53 12.51
CA CYS A 143 -7.71 21.65 13.27
C CYS A 143 -8.04 20.17 13.03
N THR A 144 -7.83 19.75 11.79
CA THR A 144 -8.12 18.40 11.31
C THR A 144 -6.83 17.69 10.95
N ARG A 145 -6.62 16.54 11.59
CA ARG A 145 -5.55 15.59 11.29
C ARG A 145 -6.08 14.43 10.47
N VAL A 146 -5.20 13.75 9.76
CA VAL A 146 -5.56 12.57 8.95
C VAL A 146 -4.92 11.34 9.56
N LEU A 147 -5.74 10.36 9.94
CA LEU A 147 -5.28 9.02 10.30
C LEU A 147 -5.41 8.12 9.08
N VAL A 148 -4.34 7.38 8.79
CA VAL A 148 -4.37 6.28 7.81
C VAL A 148 -3.89 5.00 8.48
N ALA A 149 -4.55 3.88 8.20
CA ALA A 149 -4.16 2.57 8.70
C ALA A 149 -4.25 1.50 7.61
N ALA A 150 -3.37 0.50 7.69
CA ALA A 150 -3.35 -0.68 6.83
C ALA A 150 -3.37 -1.95 7.69
N TYR A 151 -4.28 -2.87 7.38
CA TYR A 151 -4.51 -4.09 8.16
C TYR A 151 -5.06 -5.23 7.28
N PRO A 152 -4.89 -6.50 7.68
CA PRO A 152 -5.36 -7.63 6.90
C PRO A 152 -6.82 -7.98 7.21
N GLY A 153 -7.45 -8.64 6.24
CA GLY A 153 -8.76 -9.28 6.41
C GLY A 153 -9.96 -8.35 6.18
N PRO A 154 -11.10 -8.62 6.84
CA PRO A 154 -12.33 -7.85 6.68
C PRO A 154 -12.21 -6.47 7.33
N PRO A 155 -13.08 -5.50 6.96
CA PRO A 155 -13.15 -4.20 7.58
C PRO A 155 -13.24 -4.24 9.12
N LEU A 156 -12.78 -3.17 9.78
CA LEU A 156 -12.92 -3.01 11.23
C LEU A 156 -14.41 -2.90 11.60
N THR A 157 -14.78 -3.61 12.65
CA THR A 157 -16.06 -3.41 13.35
C THR A 157 -15.99 -2.19 14.27
N ASP A 158 -17.12 -1.69 14.75
CA ASP A 158 -17.19 -0.51 15.63
C ASP A 158 -16.36 -0.64 16.92
N GLY A 159 -16.21 -1.88 17.43
CA GLY A 159 -15.34 -2.16 18.58
C GLY A 159 -13.85 -2.03 18.26
N GLU A 160 -13.46 -2.22 16.99
CA GLU A 160 -12.08 -2.24 16.53
C GLU A 160 -11.60 -0.90 15.96
N GLN A 161 -12.53 -0.01 15.60
CA GLN A 161 -12.26 1.31 15.04
C GLN A 161 -11.31 2.16 15.91
N PRO A 162 -10.56 3.11 15.30
CA PRO A 162 -9.65 3.96 16.04
C PRO A 162 -10.39 4.87 17.03
N ARG A 163 -9.76 5.04 18.19
CA ARG A 163 -10.19 5.96 19.25
C ARG A 163 -9.01 6.81 19.64
N THR A 164 -9.25 8.08 19.93
CA THR A 164 -8.22 8.98 20.45
C THR A 164 -8.34 9.09 21.95
N THR A 165 -7.20 9.03 22.64
CA THR A 165 -7.13 9.19 24.10
C THR A 165 -6.62 10.57 24.53
N ARG A 166 -6.27 11.44 23.59
CA ARG A 166 -5.65 12.75 23.85
C ARG A 166 -6.07 13.82 22.85
N ASP A 167 -5.76 15.05 23.24
CA ASP A 167 -5.88 16.28 22.47
C ASP A 167 -5.29 16.12 21.05
N PRO A 168 -6.06 16.46 19.99
CA PRO A 168 -5.60 16.42 18.60
C PRO A 168 -4.37 17.32 18.34
N ALA A 169 -4.08 18.30 19.21
CA ALA A 169 -2.87 19.13 19.16
C ALA A 169 -1.59 18.40 19.58
N ALA A 170 -1.67 17.21 20.20
CA ALA A 170 -0.48 16.48 20.65
C ALA A 170 0.37 15.97 19.47
N THR A 171 1.65 16.36 19.43
CA THR A 171 2.60 15.92 18.39
C THR A 171 2.86 14.41 18.44
N GLY A 172 2.85 13.75 17.27
CA GLY A 172 3.16 12.33 17.09
C GLY A 172 1.95 11.40 16.94
N ASP A 173 2.24 10.10 16.82
CA ASP A 173 1.26 9.02 16.60
C ASP A 173 0.67 8.45 17.91
N THR A 174 1.22 8.82 19.07
CA THR A 174 0.99 8.18 20.38
C THR A 174 -0.40 8.40 20.99
N GLY A 175 -1.31 9.07 20.28
CA GLY A 175 -2.66 9.38 20.72
C GLY A 175 -3.77 8.46 20.19
N VAL A 176 -3.46 7.56 19.24
CA VAL A 176 -4.45 6.69 18.58
C VAL A 176 -4.37 5.28 19.13
N ARG A 177 -5.53 4.70 19.46
CA ARG A 177 -5.67 3.29 19.85
C ARG A 177 -6.70 2.61 18.99
N PHE A 178 -6.45 1.37 18.62
CA PHE A 178 -7.41 0.52 17.93
C PHE A 178 -7.88 -0.58 18.90
N GLY A 179 -9.13 -1.01 18.78
CA GLY A 179 -9.66 -2.13 19.56
C GLY A 179 -9.25 -3.50 19.04
N THR A 180 -8.19 -3.58 18.23
CA THR A 180 -7.73 -4.78 17.55
C THR A 180 -6.21 -4.80 17.40
N GLU A 181 -5.64 -5.99 17.38
CA GLU A 181 -4.21 -6.20 17.10
C GLU A 181 -3.91 -6.33 15.60
N ARG A 182 -4.96 -6.36 14.75
CA ARG A 182 -4.84 -6.51 13.29
C ARG A 182 -4.14 -5.36 12.58
N ILE A 183 -3.90 -4.24 13.27
CA ILE A 183 -3.26 -3.08 12.64
C ILE A 183 -1.79 -3.40 12.32
N GLY A 184 -1.51 -3.55 11.03
CA GLY A 184 -0.18 -3.78 10.51
C GLY A 184 0.64 -2.50 10.52
N ALA A 185 0.07 -1.40 10.05
CA ALA A 185 0.73 -0.10 10.10
C ALA A 185 -0.31 1.02 10.18
N TYR A 186 0.02 2.10 10.87
CA TYR A 186 -0.79 3.32 10.84
C TYR A 186 0.10 4.55 10.95
N ARG A 187 -0.46 5.70 10.60
CA ARG A 187 0.17 7.00 10.79
C ARG A 187 -0.90 8.07 11.01
N LEU A 188 -0.70 8.92 12.01
CA LEU A 188 -1.48 10.10 12.27
C LEU A 188 -0.73 11.34 11.78
N LEU A 189 -1.15 11.82 10.62
CA LEU A 189 -0.53 12.97 9.95
C LEU A 189 -0.84 14.27 10.70
N PRO A 190 0.08 15.25 10.69
CA PRO A 190 -0.16 16.55 11.32
C PRO A 190 -1.31 17.27 10.63
N ALA A 191 -1.91 18.24 11.33
CA ALA A 191 -2.86 19.14 10.68
C ALA A 191 -2.11 19.97 9.62
N ARG A 192 -2.78 20.28 8.50
CA ARG A 192 -2.24 21.16 7.47
C ARG A 192 -2.91 22.52 7.63
N GLY A 193 -2.14 23.57 7.89
CA GLY A 193 -2.66 24.92 8.14
C GLY A 193 -1.70 25.71 9.04
N PRO A 194 -1.87 27.06 9.17
CA PRO A 194 -1.06 27.83 10.10
C PRO A 194 -1.21 27.26 11.52
N ALA A 195 -0.10 27.25 12.27
CA ALA A 195 0.07 26.61 13.58
C ALA A 195 -0.87 27.17 14.69
N GLN A 196 -2.17 26.99 14.53
CA GLN A 196 -3.23 27.53 15.38
C GLN A 196 -4.11 26.44 15.99
N CYS A 197 -3.61 25.22 16.09
CA CYS A 197 -4.22 24.21 16.95
C CYS A 197 -3.74 24.31 18.41
N ASP A 198 -2.86 25.27 18.72
CA ASP A 198 -2.56 25.73 20.07
C ASP A 198 -3.49 26.91 20.44
N ALA A 199 -4.77 26.62 20.67
CA ALA A 199 -5.70 27.66 21.13
C ALA A 199 -5.68 27.87 22.65
N ASP A 200 -4.83 27.19 23.44
CA ASP A 200 -4.86 27.34 24.91
C ASP A 200 -3.57 27.02 25.72
N ARG A 201 -2.35 27.26 25.20
CA ARG A 201 -1.18 27.26 26.10
C ARG A 201 -0.03 28.20 25.69
N SER A 202 -0.03 29.38 26.28
CA SER A 202 1.12 30.28 26.37
C SER A 202 2.33 29.57 26.98
N THR A 203 3.33 29.19 26.19
CA THR A 203 4.77 29.52 26.35
C THR A 203 5.61 28.74 25.32
N PRO A 204 6.59 29.37 24.64
CA PRO A 204 7.48 28.67 23.72
C PRO A 204 8.41 27.73 24.51
N SER A 205 8.24 26.41 24.33
CA SER A 205 9.15 25.41 24.89
C SER A 205 10.31 25.15 23.90
N PRO A 206 11.58 25.12 24.34
CA PRO A 206 12.72 24.95 23.44
C PRO A 206 12.76 23.54 22.86
N SER A 207 13.11 23.44 21.58
CA SER A 207 13.20 22.20 20.80
C SER A 207 14.09 21.14 21.48
N PRO A 208 13.61 19.88 21.65
CA PRO A 208 14.49 18.80 22.04
C PRO A 208 15.33 18.31 20.86
N THR A 209 16.62 18.55 20.94
CA THR A 209 17.65 17.88 20.13
C THR A 209 17.80 16.44 20.63
N GLY A 210 17.44 15.41 19.85
CA GLY A 210 17.72 14.03 20.26
C GLY A 210 17.03 12.90 19.47
N THR A 211 17.68 12.45 18.40
CA THR A 211 17.72 11.08 17.82
C THR A 211 16.56 10.11 18.08
N THR A 212 15.77 9.84 17.02
CA THR A 212 14.78 8.76 16.93
C THR A 212 15.46 7.39 16.79
N GLY A 213 15.72 6.72 17.92
CA GLY A 213 16.01 5.29 17.96
C GLY A 213 14.75 4.52 18.36
N TRP A 214 14.19 3.73 17.44
CA TRP A 214 13.02 2.88 17.70
C TRP A 214 13.34 1.82 18.77
N ASN A 215 12.56 1.79 19.86
CA ASN A 215 12.65 0.77 20.91
C ASN A 215 11.80 -0.46 20.53
N ILE A 216 12.44 -1.62 20.49
CA ILE A 216 11.93 -2.91 20.02
C ILE A 216 11.17 -3.71 21.11
N TYR A 217 10.97 -3.13 22.31
CA TYR A 217 10.34 -3.80 23.46
C TYR A 217 9.09 -3.10 23.97
N HIS A 218 8.22 -2.62 23.09
CA HIS A 218 6.88 -2.22 23.53
C HIS A 218 5.95 -3.44 23.51
N PRO A 219 5.34 -3.83 24.66
CA PRO A 219 4.45 -4.99 24.74
C PRO A 219 3.22 -4.84 23.84
#